data_AF-A0A258RR79-F1
#
_entry.id   AF-A0A258RR79-F1
#
_cell.length_a   1.000
_cell.length_b   1.000
_cell.length_c   1.000
_cell.angle_alpha   90.00
_cell.angle_beta   90.00
_cell.angle_gamma   90.00
#
_symmetry.space_group_name_H-M   'P 1'
#
loop_
_entity.id
_entity.type
_entity.pdbx_description
1 polymer ?
#
loop_
_entity_poly.entity_id
_entity_poly.type
_entity_poly.pdbx_seq_one_letter_code
_entity_poly.pdbx_strand_id
1 'polypeptide(L)' 'MIKGLGPKVNSMLKALGVNSFAQVANWTAADVAEMDGKLGAFAGRITRDNWVDQAQLLAAGDVAGFEQKYGALGAGVKA' A
#
# COMPACT_ATOMS: atom_id res chain seq x y z
N MET A 1 0.31 8.24 0.58
CA MET A 1 -0.85 7.43 0.12
C MET A 1 -0.30 6.32 -0.73
N ILE A 2 -0.71 5.07 -0.52
CA ILE A 2 -0.40 3.97 -1.47
C ILE A 2 -1.45 4.00 -2.58
N LYS A 3 -1.03 4.01 -3.84
CA LYS A 3 -1.92 3.92 -5.01
C LYS A 3 -2.66 2.59 -5.01
N GLY A 4 -3.95 2.66 -5.37
CA GLY A 4 -4.87 1.54 -5.27
C GLY A 4 -5.47 1.37 -3.88
N LEU A 5 -4.79 1.70 -2.79
CA LEU A 5 -5.32 1.49 -1.44
C LEU A 5 -6.48 2.44 -1.14
N GLY A 6 -7.71 1.95 -1.31
CA GLY A 6 -8.95 2.68 -1.07
C GLY A 6 -9.31 2.78 0.42
N PRO A 7 -10.18 3.72 0.81
CA PRO A 7 -10.46 4.00 2.22
C PRO A 7 -10.97 2.79 3.02
N LYS A 8 -11.77 1.90 2.40
CA LYS A 8 -12.24 0.67 3.07
C LYS A 8 -11.08 -0.28 3.41
N VAL A 9 -10.17 -0.48 2.46
CA VAL A 9 -9.01 -1.36 2.67
C VAL A 9 -8.03 -0.75 3.67
N ASN A 10 -7.86 0.57 3.65
CA ASN A 10 -7.12 1.29 4.67
C ASN A 10 -7.67 1.03 6.08
N SER A 11 -8.99 1.10 6.26
CA SER A 11 -9.62 0.84 7.55
C SER A 11 -9.43 -0.61 8.00
N MET A 12 -9.51 -1.58 7.07
CA MET A 12 -9.23 -2.99 7.37
C MET A 12 -7.78 -3.19 7.84
N LEU A 13 -6.81 -2.62 7.11
CA LEU A 13 -5.40 -2.69 7.48
C LEU A 13 -5.12 -2.07 8.85
N LYS A 14 -5.69 -0.90 9.13
CA LYS A 14 -5.59 -0.27 10.46
C LYS A 14 -6.18 -1.14 11.56
N ALA A 15 -7.34 -1.77 11.32
CA ALA A 15 -7.95 -2.71 12.26
C ALA A 15 -7.08 -3.96 12.49
N LEU A 16 -6.29 -4.37 11.49
CA LEU A 16 -5.28 -5.42 11.59
C LEU A 16 -3.94 -4.93 12.21
N GLY A 17 -3.88 -3.68 12.68
CA GLY A 17 -2.69 -3.12 13.32
C GLY A 17 -1.65 -2.53 12.37
N VAL A 18 -1.97 -2.41 11.07
CA VAL A 18 -1.07 -1.86 10.05
C VAL A 18 -1.22 -0.35 9.97
N ASN A 19 -0.24 0.39 10.50
CA ASN A 19 -0.37 1.83 10.74
C ASN A 19 0.73 2.71 10.11
N SER A 20 1.75 2.11 9.47
CA SER A 20 2.86 2.86 8.87
C SER A 20 3.31 2.28 7.54
N PHE A 21 3.88 3.12 6.68
CA PHE A 21 4.54 2.65 5.45
C PHE A 21 5.74 1.78 5.76
N ALA A 22 6.49 2.07 6.82
CA ALA A 22 7.63 1.26 7.24
C ALA A 22 7.23 -0.20 7.54
N GLN A 23 6.06 -0.43 8.13
CA GLN A 23 5.57 -1.79 8.36
C GLN A 23 5.27 -2.52 7.05
N VAL A 24 4.56 -1.87 6.11
CA VAL A 24 4.23 -2.45 4.80
C VAL A 24 5.49 -2.67 3.95
N ALA A 25 6.47 -1.76 4.03
CA ALA A 25 7.74 -1.83 3.31
C ALA A 25 8.59 -3.04 3.72
N ASN A 26 8.41 -3.53 4.94
CA ASN A 26 9.13 -4.67 5.51
C ASN A 26 8.36 -6.00 5.41
N TRP A 27 7.19 -6.02 4.76
CA TRP A 27 6.46 -7.27 4.56
C TRP A 27 7.27 -8.23 3.69
N THR A 28 7.46 -9.43 4.23
CA THR A 28 7.95 -10.58 3.49
C THR A 28 6.85 -11.19 2.62
N ALA A 29 7.20 -12.14 1.75
CA ALA A 29 6.20 -12.88 0.98
C ALA A 29 5.19 -13.62 1.89
N ALA A 30 5.61 -14.04 3.09
CA ALA A 30 4.73 -14.66 4.07
C ALA A 30 3.75 -13.64 4.68
N ASP A 31 4.24 -12.46 5.06
CA ASP A 31 3.40 -11.37 5.57
C ASP A 31 2.38 -10.93 4.52
N VAL A 32 2.80 -10.82 3.25
CA VAL A 32 1.90 -10.51 2.14
C VAL A 32 0.81 -11.58 2.05
N ALA A 33 1.15 -12.86 2.02
CA ALA A 33 0.16 -13.93 1.93
C ALA A 33 -0.81 -13.94 3.13
N GLU A 34 -0.31 -13.71 4.34
CA GLU A 34 -1.13 -13.64 5.54
C GLU A 34 -2.09 -12.44 5.51
N MET A 35 -1.58 -11.24 5.21
CA MET A 35 -2.39 -10.03 5.14
C MET A 35 -3.41 -10.12 4.02
N ASP A 36 -3.02 -10.65 2.86
CA ASP A 36 -3.90 -10.80 1.70
C ASP A 36 -5.09 -11.73 2.00
N GLY A 37 -4.84 -12.84 2.71
CA GLY A 37 -5.90 -13.73 3.19
C GLY A 37 -6.90 -13.06 4.15
N LYS A 38 -6.47 -12.02 4.87
CA LYS A 38 -7.31 -11.23 5.78
C LYS A 38 -8.13 -10.14 5.07
N LEU A 39 -7.85 -9.86 3.79
CA LEU A 39 -8.52 -8.81 3.02
C LEU A 39 -9.85 -9.26 2.38
N GLY A 40 -10.19 -10.55 2.43
CA GLY A 40 -11.45 -11.08 1.90
C GLY A 40 -11.64 -10.77 0.42
N ALA A 41 -12.71 -10.06 0.06
CA ALA A 41 -12.99 -9.64 -1.32
C ALA A 41 -11.90 -8.72 -1.93
N PHE A 42 -10.97 -8.20 -1.12
CA PHE A 42 -9.85 -7.39 -1.56
C PHE A 42 -8.52 -8.16 -1.57
N ALA A 43 -8.54 -9.49 -1.43
CA ALA A 43 -7.35 -10.32 -1.63
C ALA A 43 -6.82 -10.19 -3.08
N GLY A 44 -5.53 -10.48 -3.26
CA GLY A 44 -4.72 -10.30 -4.45
C GLY A 44 -4.18 -8.88 -4.64
N ARG A 45 -4.68 -7.90 -3.87
CA ARG A 45 -4.40 -6.49 -4.13
C ARG A 45 -3.03 -6.02 -3.68
N ILE A 46 -2.50 -6.60 -2.60
CA ILE A 46 -1.18 -6.22 -2.09
C ILE A 46 -0.12 -6.41 -3.18
N THR A 47 -0.16 -7.55 -3.87
CA THR A 47 0.74 -7.87 -4.97
C THR A 47 0.36 -7.14 -6.26
N ARG A 48 -0.91 -7.22 -6.69
CA ARG A 48 -1.36 -6.62 -7.96
C ARG A 48 -1.08 -5.12 -8.04
N ASP A 49 -1.27 -4.42 -6.92
CA ASP A 49 -1.09 -2.97 -6.85
C ASP A 49 0.31 -2.61 -6.29
N ASN A 50 1.23 -3.57 -6.11
CA ASN A 50 2.61 -3.37 -5.67
C ASN A 50 2.77 -2.55 -4.38
N TRP A 51 2.01 -2.88 -3.33
CA TRP A 51 2.00 -2.05 -2.11
C TRP A 51 3.32 -2.03 -1.36
N VAL A 52 4.07 -3.14 -1.34
CA VAL A 52 5.37 -3.22 -0.65
C VAL A 52 6.39 -2.27 -1.29
N ASP A 53 6.52 -2.30 -2.62
CA ASP A 53 7.43 -1.42 -3.36
C ASP A 53 7.06 0.08 -3.19
N GLN A 54 5.78 0.39 -3.31
CA GLN A 54 5.27 1.73 -3.04
C GLN A 54 5.58 2.19 -1.61
N ALA A 55 5.39 1.32 -0.63
CA ALA A 55 5.66 1.62 0.77
C ALA A 55 7.16 1.81 1.04
N GLN A 56 8.03 1.07 0.35
CA GLN A 56 9.50 1.23 0.45
C GLN A 56 9.94 2.63 -0.01
N LEU A 57 9.46 3.08 -1.17
CA LEU A 57 9.75 4.43 -1.68
C LEU A 57 9.24 5.51 -0.71
N LEU A 58 8.01 5.37 -0.23
CA LEU A 58 7.41 6.34 0.69
C LEU A 58 8.07 6.33 2.08
N ALA A 59 8.48 5.17 2.59
CA ALA A 59 9.18 5.05 3.87
C ALA A 59 10.60 5.63 3.80
N ALA A 60 11.25 5.56 2.63
CA ALA A 60 12.54 6.20 2.38
C ALA A 60 12.44 7.72 2.13
N GLY A 61 11.22 8.26 2.00
CA GLY A 61 11.01 9.65 1.60
C GLY A 61 11.29 9.91 0.11
N ASP A 62 11.44 8.86 -0.70
CA ASP A 62 11.67 8.96 -2.14
C ASP A 62 10.36 9.23 -2.89
N VAL A 63 9.84 10.44 -2.71
CA VAL A 63 8.64 10.91 -3.40
C VAL A 63 8.87 10.99 -4.91
N ALA A 64 10.07 11.40 -5.35
CA ALA A 64 10.38 11.52 -6.77
C ALA A 64 10.34 10.15 -7.47
N GLY A 65 11.01 9.14 -6.90
CA GLY A 65 10.97 7.77 -7.42
C GLY A 65 9.57 7.17 -7.37
N PHE A 66 8.81 7.45 -6.30
CA PHE A 66 7.41 7.07 -6.21
C PHE A 66 6.59 7.66 -7.37
N GLU A 67 6.65 8.98 -7.58
CA GLU A 67 5.85 9.66 -8.59
C GLU A 67 6.28 9.29 -10.02
N GLN A 68 7.57 9.04 -10.24
CA GLN A 68 8.08 8.54 -11.51
C GLN A 68 7.49 7.17 -11.87
N LYS A 69 7.34 6.26 -10.89
CA LYS A 69 6.89 4.89 -11.12
C LYS A 69 5.37 4.72 -11.03
N TYR A 70 4.71 5.47 -10.15
CA TYR A 70 3.30 5.28 -9.79
C TYR A 70 2.42 6.52 -10.00
N GLY A 71 3.01 7.64 -10.43
CA GLY A 71 2.32 8.91 -10.66
C GLY A 71 2.12 9.75 -9.38
N ALA A 72 1.72 11.00 -9.58
CA ALA A 72 1.65 12.02 -8.54
C ALA A 72 0.83 11.60 -7.31
N LEU A 73 1.34 11.84 -6.10
CA LEU A 73 0.68 11.45 -4.84
C LEU A 73 -0.71 12.11 -4.63
N GLY A 74 -1.01 13.19 -5.36
CA GLY A 74 -2.22 14.00 -5.23
C GLY A 74 -3.19 14.01 -6.41
N ALA A 75 -3.02 13.19 -7.46
CA ALA A 75 -3.94 13.18 -8.60
C ALA A 75 -5.25 12.41 -8.28
N GLY A 76 -6.04 12.97 -7.37
CA GLY A 76 -7.32 12.46 -6.90
C GLY A 76 -8.29 13.59 -6.52
N VAL A 77 -8.20 14.74 -7.20
CA VAL A 77 -9.31 15.68 -7.35
C VAL A 77 -9.24 16.21 -8.78
N LYS A 78 -9.91 15.53 -9.71
CA LYS A 78 -10.52 16.24 -10.84
C LYS A 78 -11.95 16.54 -10.40
N ALA A 79 -12.30 17.83 -10.46
CA ALA A 79 -13.65 18.35 -10.26
C ALA A 79 -14.67 17.63 -11.15
#